data_AF-A0A1S1QJH2-F1
#
_entry.id   AF-A0A1S1QJH2-F1
#
_cell.length_a   1.000
_cell.length_b   1.000
_cell.length_c   1.000
_cell.angle_alpha   90.00
_cell.angle_beta   90.00
_cell.angle_gamma   90.00
#
_symmetry.space_group_name_H-M   'P 1'
#
loop_
_entity.id
_entity.type
_entity.pdbx_description
1 polymer ?
#
loop_
_entity_poly.entity_id
_entity_poly.type
_entity_poly.pdbx_seq_one_letter_code
_entity_poly.pdbx_strand_id
1 'polypeptide(L)' 'MFSAMAFGPNGLLASGSDGGTMRLWDASAPDAPRPLGDFPTGHTGPVLSVAFGPDGLLASGDHDGIVRLCDVSLL' A
#
# COMPACT_ATOMS: atom_id res chain seq x y z
N MET A 1 -6.03 2.57 -12.49
CA MET A 1 -7.09 2.19 -11.54
C MET A 1 -6.41 1.75 -10.25
N PHE A 2 -7.05 1.87 -9.08
CA PHE A 2 -6.53 1.24 -7.87
C PHE A 2 -7.17 -0.13 -7.74
N SER A 3 -6.36 -1.18 -7.68
CA SER A 3 -6.81 -2.57 -7.81
C SER A 3 -6.94 -3.24 -6.43
N ALA A 4 -6.38 -2.63 -5.37
CA ALA A 4 -6.43 -3.12 -3.99
C ALA A 4 -6.33 -1.98 -2.97
N MET A 5 -6.91 -2.16 -1.77
CA MET A 5 -6.80 -1.22 -0.65
C MET A 5 -6.77 -1.93 0.69
N ALA A 6 -6.05 -1.37 1.67
CA ALA A 6 -6.05 -1.86 3.04
C ALA A 6 -5.93 -0.71 4.04
N PHE A 7 -6.65 -0.79 5.15
CA PHE A 7 -6.44 0.09 6.30
C PHE A 7 -5.35 -0.49 7.21
N GLY A 8 -4.48 0.39 7.68
CA GLY A 8 -3.44 0.12 8.65
C GLY A 8 -3.72 0.79 10.00
N PRO A 9 -2.77 0.69 10.94
CA PRO A 9 -2.89 1.35 12.23
C PRO A 9 -2.86 2.87 12.10
N ASN A 10 -3.37 3.57 13.12
CA ASN A 10 -3.26 5.04 13.28
C ASN A 10 -3.79 5.87 12.11
N GLY A 11 -4.77 5.35 11.36
CA GLY A 11 -5.35 6.05 10.22
C GLY A 11 -4.55 5.91 8.93
N LEU A 12 -3.56 5.03 8.85
CA LEU A 12 -2.91 4.73 7.59
C LEU A 12 -3.85 4.00 6.62
N LEU A 13 -3.75 4.35 5.34
CA LEU A 13 -4.40 3.64 4.24
C LEU A 13 -3.36 3.39 3.16
N ALA A 14 -3.39 2.21 2.54
CA ALA A 14 -2.58 1.89 1.38
C ALA A 14 -3.48 1.49 0.21
N SER A 15 -3.08 1.89 -0.99
CA SER A 15 -3.76 1.53 -2.24
C SER A 15 -2.76 1.02 -3.28
N GLY A 16 -3.05 -0.12 -3.90
CA GLY A 16 -2.27 -0.70 -5.00
C GLY A 16 -2.66 -0.12 -6.35
N SER A 17 -1.69 0.10 -7.23
CA SER A 17 -1.84 0.66 -8.58
C SER A 17 -1.61 -0.40 -9.66
N ASP A 18 -2.18 -0.17 -10.85
CA ASP A 18 -1.94 -0.99 -12.04
C ASP A 18 -0.47 -0.97 -12.51
N GLY A 19 0.30 0.05 -12.12
CA GLY A 19 1.69 0.25 -12.52
C GLY A 19 2.74 -0.41 -11.60
N GLY A 20 2.35 -1.38 -10.77
CA GLY A 20 3.29 -2.02 -9.82
C GLY A 20 3.74 -1.11 -8.68
N THR A 21 3.01 -0.03 -8.42
CA THR A 21 3.27 0.87 -7.31
C THR A 21 2.16 0.77 -6.28
N MET A 22 2.46 1.22 -5.07
CA MET A 22 1.49 1.48 -4.04
C MET A 22 1.51 2.95 -3.68
N ARG A 23 0.40 3.46 -3.15
CA ARG A 23 0.34 4.80 -2.55
C ARG A 23 -0.09 4.67 -1.09
N LEU A 24 0.61 5.37 -0.22
CA LEU A 24 0.26 5.48 1.19
C LEU A 24 -0.46 6.79 1.44
N TRP A 25 -1.39 6.77 2.40
CA TRP A 25 -2.22 7.90 2.78
C TRP A 25 -2.32 7.99 4.30
N ASP A 26 -2.34 9.22 4.81
CA ASP A 26 -2.87 9.55 6.13
C ASP A 26 -4.36 9.81 5.97
N ALA A 27 -5.17 8.89 6.49
CA ALA A 27 -6.62 8.95 6.54
C ALA A 27 -7.14 9.10 7.98
N SER A 28 -6.33 9.64 8.90
CA SER A 28 -6.76 9.97 10.27
C SER A 28 -7.94 10.95 10.30
N ALA A 29 -8.07 11.79 9.28
CA ALA A 29 -9.26 12.58 8.97
C ALA A 29 -9.97 11.99 7.74
N PRO A 30 -11.08 11.24 7.91
CA PRO A 30 -11.76 10.56 6.80
C PRO A 30 -12.24 11.49 5.68
N ASP A 31 -12.57 12.74 6.02
CA ASP A 31 -13.05 13.74 5.06
C ASP A 31 -11.91 14.48 4.32
N ALA A 32 -10.66 14.27 4.75
CA ALA A 32 -9.50 14.95 4.21
C ALA A 32 -8.24 14.04 4.19
N PRO A 33 -8.29 12.87 3.51
CA PRO A 33 -7.13 11.99 3.41
C PRO A 33 -5.99 12.68 2.65
N ARG A 34 -4.77 12.55 3.16
CA ARG A 34 -3.56 13.16 2.61
C ARG A 34 -2.62 12.09 2.04
N PRO A 35 -2.13 12.24 0.80
CA PRO A 35 -1.15 11.31 0.27
C PRO A 35 0.19 11.48 1.00
N LEU A 36 0.77 10.37 1.46
CA LEU A 36 2.09 10.32 2.07
C LEU A 36 3.20 10.00 1.06
N GLY A 37 2.85 9.38 -0.07
CA GLY A 37 3.78 9.14 -1.17
C GLY A 37 3.49 7.86 -1.94
N ASP A 38 4.19 7.70 -3.07
CA ASP A 38 4.19 6.49 -3.88
C ASP A 38 5.38 5.59 -3.51
N PHE A 39 5.13 4.29 -3.37
CA PHE A 39 6.09 3.26 -3.00
C PHE A 39 6.24 2.26 -4.15
N PRO A 40 7.44 2.13 -4.72
CA PRO A 40 7.71 1.08 -5.69
C PRO A 40 7.74 -0.26 -4.97
N THR A 41 6.87 -1.17 -5.38
CA THR A 41 6.81 -2.50 -4.77
C THR A 41 7.82 -3.47 -5.39
N GLY A 42 8.28 -3.19 -6.61
CA GLY A 42 9.04 -4.12 -7.44
C GLY A 42 8.18 -5.11 -8.23
N HIS A 43 6.84 -5.03 -8.10
CA HIS A 43 5.90 -5.68 -9.01
C HIS A 43 6.04 -5.07 -10.41
N THR A 44 5.94 -5.90 -11.44
CA THR A 44 5.96 -5.44 -12.84
C THR A 44 4.55 -5.28 -13.40
N GLY A 45 3.54 -5.79 -12.69
CA GLY A 45 2.13 -5.66 -13.04
C GLY A 45 1.27 -5.03 -11.95
N PRO A 46 -0.07 -5.08 -12.12
CA PRO A 46 -1.01 -4.49 -11.18
C PRO A 46 -0.90 -5.09 -9.77
N VAL A 47 -0.84 -4.22 -8.76
CA VAL A 47 -0.89 -4.65 -7.36
C VAL A 47 -2.33 -5.01 -7.01
N LEU A 48 -2.61 -6.32 -6.93
CA LEU A 48 -3.96 -6.86 -6.76
C LEU A 48 -4.33 -7.12 -5.30
N SER A 49 -3.34 -7.17 -4.41
CA SER A 49 -3.58 -7.38 -3.00
C SER A 49 -2.61 -6.56 -2.19
N VAL A 50 -3.11 -6.01 -1.08
CA VAL A 50 -2.38 -5.20 -0.12
C VAL A 50 -2.84 -5.59 1.28
N ALA A 51 -1.90 -5.76 2.22
CA ALA A 51 -2.21 -6.02 3.62
C ALA A 51 -1.21 -5.36 4.54
N PHE A 52 -1.69 -4.75 5.62
CA PHE A 52 -0.85 -4.26 6.71
C PHE A 52 -0.52 -5.39 7.68
N GLY A 53 0.75 -5.50 8.03
CA GLY A 53 1.26 -6.29 9.13
C GLY A 53 1.49 -5.44 10.38
N PRO A 54 1.98 -6.06 11.47
CA PRO A 54 2.44 -5.33 12.65
C PRO A 54 3.62 -4.40 12.31
N ASP A 55 3.84 -3.39 13.16
CA ASP A 55 5.02 -2.51 13.14
C ASP A 55 5.27 -1.74 11.83
N GLY A 56 4.22 -1.47 11.05
CA GLY A 56 4.37 -0.74 9.78
C GLY A 56 4.92 -1.61 8.65
N LEU A 57 4.89 -2.93 8.78
CA LEU A 57 5.14 -3.83 7.65
C LEU A 57 3.95 -3.84 6.70
N LEU A 58 4.21 -3.89 5.40
CA LEU A 58 3.21 -3.88 4.36
C LEU A 58 3.52 -4.97 3.33
N ALA A 59 2.52 -5.79 3.00
CA ALA A 59 2.63 -6.86 2.03
C ALA A 59 1.81 -6.55 0.78
N SER A 60 2.36 -6.90 -0.38
CA SER A 60 1.72 -6.72 -1.67
C SER A 60 1.93 -7.92 -2.59
N GLY A 61 0.99 -8.17 -3.49
CA GLY A 61 1.08 -9.24 -4.49
C GLY A 61 0.49 -8.84 -5.84
N ASP A 62 1.08 -9.35 -6.92
CA ASP A 62 0.54 -9.31 -8.27
C ASP A 62 0.30 -10.75 -8.82
N HIS A 63 0.12 -10.91 -10.14
CA HIS A 63 -0.10 -12.22 -10.77
C HIS A 63 1.16 -13.11 -10.87
N ASP A 64 2.35 -12.59 -10.58
CA ASP A 64 3.61 -13.34 -10.60
C ASP A 64 3.75 -14.32 -9.43
N GLY A 65 2.83 -14.25 -8.46
CA GLY A 65 2.77 -15.14 -7.30
C GLY A 65 3.80 -14.84 -6.22
N ILE A 66 4.57 -13.75 -6.37
CA ILE A 66 5.58 -13.30 -5.41
C ILE A 66 4.96 -12.26 -4.48
N VAL A 67 5.07 -12.51 -3.18
CA VAL A 67 4.74 -11.51 -2.16
C VAL A 67 5.94 -10.61 -1.96
N ARG A 68 5.72 -9.30 -2.05
CA ARG A 68 6.73 -8.28 -1.80
C ARG A 68 6.39 -7.50 -0.54
N LEU A 69 7.39 -7.34 0.32
CA LEU A 69 7.26 -6.65 1.61
C LEU A 69 7.90 -5.27 1.53
N CYS A 70 7.23 -4.28 2.11
CA CYS A 70 7.71 -2.92 2.26
C CYS A 70 7.57 -2.50 3.73
N ASP A 71 8.57 -1.80 4.24
CA ASP A 71 8.53 -1.19 5.56
C ASP A 71 8.11 0.28 5.42
N VAL A 72 7.01 0.66 6.09
CA VAL A 72 6.48 2.03 6.11
C VAL A 72 6.60 2.68 7.49
N SER A 73 7.34 2.09 8.42
CA SER A 73 7.55 2.62 9.78
C SER A 73 8.44 3.86 9.84
N LEU A 74 9.14 4.17 8.74
CA LEU A 74 10.04 5.34 8.62
C LEU A 74 9.35 6.60 8.08
N LEU A 75 8.01 6.59 7.94
CA LEU A 75 7.20 7.71 7.46
C LEU A 75 6.46 8.39 8.62
#